data_AF-A0AB36TG56-F1
#
_entry.id   AF-A0AB36TG56-F1
#
_cell.length_a   1.000
_cell.length_b   1.000
_cell.length_c   1.000
_cell.angle_alpha   90.00
_cell.angle_beta   90.00
_cell.angle_gamma   90.00
#
_symmetry.space_group_name_H-M   'P 1'
#
loop_
_entity.id
_entity.type
_entity.pdbx_description
1 polymer ?
#
loop_
_entity_poly.entity_id
_entity_poly.type
_entity_poly.pdbx_seq_one_letter_code
_entity_poly.pdbx_strand_id
1 'polypeptide(L)'
;MIQIDDAGSGSFVGGTCIGVYRPETNEYFFEIIPVELYNKENFKKKLYLDAVVDIVEEAFKALNVHKSETVEICRGYMFEKLRHWLDANGYCWYRTHISGRIQEIVEQNFMLYTMRLGVPEAYLKYTKYPFHFHKLLRWVFADYNNRISLCKTGWQSWAKYEGIQREVHDDVMKYSHIFCLKCGKHIRKGSRIKILRFVSNKEHFVYLHSKCHEC
;
A
#
# COMPACT_ATOMS: atom_id res chain seq x y z
N MET A 1 2.65 -26.85 8.36
CA MET A 1 2.86 -25.60 9.13
C MET A 1 2.33 -24.47 8.28
N ILE A 2 1.75 -23.44 8.88
CA ILE A 2 1.22 -22.29 8.14
C ILE A 2 1.93 -21.02 8.58
N GLN A 3 2.29 -20.16 7.64
CA GLN A 3 2.90 -18.86 7.89
C GLN A 3 1.97 -17.75 7.38
N ILE A 4 1.75 -16.71 8.18
CA ILE A 4 0.88 -15.58 7.86
C ILE A 4 1.66 -14.27 8.01
N ASP A 5 1.64 -13.46 6.95
CA ASP A 5 2.33 -12.17 6.90
C ASP A 5 1.51 -11.11 6.15
N ASP A 6 1.89 -9.84 6.32
CA ASP A 6 1.25 -8.71 5.65
C ASP A 6 2.25 -7.82 4.91
N ALA A 7 1.80 -7.19 3.83
CA ALA A 7 2.54 -6.13 3.15
C ALA A 7 1.64 -4.94 2.83
N GLY A 8 2.20 -3.74 3.00
CA GLY A 8 1.51 -2.50 2.68
C GLY A 8 0.71 -1.88 3.81
N SER A 9 0.67 -2.46 5.02
CA SER A 9 0.05 -1.84 6.20
C SER A 9 0.58 -0.45 6.55
N GLY A 10 1.85 -0.16 6.20
CA GLY A 10 2.48 1.15 6.28
C GLY A 10 2.52 1.96 4.96
N SER A 11 1.83 1.52 3.90
CA SER A 11 1.72 2.27 2.65
C SER A 11 0.55 3.23 2.67
N PHE A 12 0.73 4.44 2.13
CA PHE A 12 -0.36 5.41 1.98
C PHE A 12 -1.33 5.03 0.86
N VAL A 13 -0.82 4.44 -0.21
CA VAL A 13 -1.60 4.07 -1.41
C VAL A 13 -1.88 2.58 -1.37
N GLY A 14 -3.12 2.22 -1.75
CA GLY A 14 -3.62 0.87 -1.84
C GLY A 14 -4.15 0.32 -0.52
N GLY A 15 -4.57 -0.94 -0.56
CA GLY A 15 -4.97 -1.73 0.59
C GLY A 15 -3.78 -2.31 1.36
N THR A 16 -3.98 -3.45 2.00
CA THR A 16 -2.91 -4.25 2.60
C THR A 16 -3.03 -5.67 2.07
N CYS A 17 -1.93 -6.23 1.58
CA CYS A 17 -1.87 -7.63 1.18
C CYS A 17 -1.72 -8.50 2.43
N ILE A 18 -2.56 -9.52 2.55
CA ILE A 18 -2.44 -10.58 3.55
C ILE A 18 -2.03 -11.85 2.81
N GLY A 19 -0.97 -12.50 3.24
CA GLY A 19 -0.46 -13.73 2.66
C GLY A 19 -0.51 -14.88 3.65
N VAL A 20 -0.93 -16.05 3.18
CA VAL A 20 -0.90 -17.33 3.89
C VAL A 20 -0.07 -18.32 3.06
N TYR A 21 0.91 -18.96 3.69
CA TYR A 21 1.85 -19.84 3.03
C TYR A 21 2.01 -21.15 3.79
N ARG A 22 2.06 -22.25 3.04
CA ARG A 22 2.39 -23.59 3.52
C ARG A 22 3.76 -24.01 2.98
N PRO A 23 4.83 -23.95 3.79
CA PRO A 23 6.18 -24.24 3.31
C PRO A 23 6.39 -25.65 2.77
N GLU A 24 5.70 -26.64 3.34
CA GLU A 24 5.94 -28.05 3.02
C GLU A 24 5.50 -28.44 1.61
N THR A 25 4.42 -27.83 1.12
CA THR A 25 3.84 -28.11 -0.22
C THR A 25 4.02 -26.94 -1.19
N ASN A 26 4.57 -25.83 -0.70
CA ASN A 26 4.77 -24.61 -1.48
C ASN A 26 3.44 -23.99 -1.99
N GLU A 27 2.37 -24.08 -1.20
CA GLU A 27 1.06 -23.51 -1.51
C GLU A 27 0.88 -22.12 -0.91
N TYR A 28 0.22 -21.23 -1.66
CA TYR A 28 0.02 -19.83 -1.28
C TYR A 28 -1.44 -19.43 -1.44
N PHE A 29 -1.89 -18.59 -0.53
CA PHE A 29 -3.11 -17.81 -0.66
C PHE A 29 -2.78 -16.35 -0.34
N PHE A 30 -3.31 -15.41 -1.12
CA PHE A 30 -3.16 -14.00 -0.82
C PHE A 30 -4.41 -13.24 -1.23
N GLU A 31 -4.74 -12.21 -0.47
CA GLU A 31 -5.80 -11.29 -0.82
C GLU A 31 -5.48 -9.87 -0.32
N ILE A 32 -6.07 -8.88 -0.98
CA ILE A 32 -5.93 -7.46 -0.62
C ILE A 32 -7.12 -7.04 0.24
N ILE A 33 -6.84 -6.54 1.44
CA ILE A 33 -7.82 -5.80 2.23
C ILE A 33 -8.22 -4.55 1.43
N PRO A 34 -9.50 -4.37 1.08
CA PRO A 34 -9.96 -3.24 0.27
C PRO A 34 -9.60 -1.89 0.89
N VAL A 35 -9.19 -0.93 0.06
CA VAL A 35 -8.75 0.40 0.54
C VAL A 35 -9.89 1.18 1.20
N GLU A 36 -11.13 0.86 0.86
CA GLU A 36 -12.37 1.39 1.40
C GLU A 36 -12.49 1.13 2.90
N LEU A 37 -11.89 0.05 3.42
CA LEU A 37 -11.83 -0.25 4.85
C LEU A 37 -10.86 0.66 5.61
N TYR A 38 -10.05 1.43 4.89
CA TYR A 38 -9.10 2.41 5.44
C TYR A 38 -9.61 3.86 5.35
N ASN A 39 -10.88 4.10 5.02
CA ASN A 39 -11.47 5.43 5.15
C ASN A 39 -11.61 5.84 6.62
N LYS A 40 -11.88 7.12 6.91
CA LYS A 40 -11.94 7.65 8.29
C LYS A 40 -12.91 6.90 9.20
N GLU A 41 -14.08 6.52 8.69
CA GLU A 41 -15.11 5.84 9.47
C GLU A 41 -14.72 4.38 9.76
N ASN A 42 -14.36 3.64 8.71
CA ASN A 42 -14.04 2.21 8.78
C ASN A 42 -12.73 1.96 9.53
N PHE A 43 -11.73 2.84 9.36
CA PHE A 43 -10.46 2.75 10.05
C PHE A 43 -10.63 2.91 11.56
N LYS A 44 -11.50 3.82 12.01
CA LYS A 44 -11.83 4.01 13.44
C LYS A 44 -12.48 2.75 14.04
N LYS A 45 -13.34 2.08 13.27
CA LYS A 45 -13.96 0.80 13.64
C LYS A 45 -13.01 -0.40 13.55
N LYS A 46 -11.79 -0.20 13.02
CA LYS A 46 -10.80 -1.24 12.73
C LYS A 46 -11.34 -2.38 11.84
N LEU A 47 -12.22 -2.08 10.87
CA LEU A 47 -12.81 -3.11 9.99
C LEU A 47 -11.78 -3.84 9.14
N TYR A 48 -10.65 -3.20 8.84
CA TYR A 48 -9.52 -3.86 8.17
C TYR A 48 -8.98 -5.05 8.97
N LEU A 49 -9.11 -5.09 10.31
CA LEU A 49 -8.70 -6.25 11.11
C LEU A 49 -9.73 -7.38 11.05
N ASP A 50 -11.01 -7.07 10.83
CA ASP A 50 -12.04 -8.10 10.60
C ASP A 50 -11.79 -8.75 9.23
N ALA A 51 -11.48 -7.95 8.21
CA ALA A 51 -11.12 -8.46 6.88
C ALA A 51 -9.90 -9.39 6.90
N VAL A 52 -8.94 -9.20 7.81
CA VAL A 52 -7.83 -10.16 8.00
C VAL A 52 -8.36 -11.53 8.43
N VAL A 53 -9.35 -11.57 9.33
CA VAL A 53 -9.96 -12.82 9.79
C VAL A 53 -10.66 -13.49 8.62
N ASP A 54 -11.48 -12.75 7.88
CA ASP A 54 -12.23 -13.27 6.72
C ASP A 54 -11.29 -13.88 5.68
N ILE A 55 -10.23 -13.14 5.31
CA ILE A 55 -9.21 -13.59 4.35
C ILE A 55 -8.50 -14.85 4.83
N VAL A 56 -8.11 -14.92 6.11
CA VAL A 56 -7.40 -16.09 6.64
C VAL A 56 -8.34 -17.29 6.79
N GLU A 57 -9.60 -17.08 7.14
CA GLU A 57 -10.60 -18.15 7.18
C GLU A 57 -10.80 -18.76 5.78
N GLU A 58 -10.91 -17.92 4.74
CA GLU A 58 -10.97 -18.37 3.35
C GLU A 58 -9.70 -19.11 2.92
N ALA A 59 -8.53 -18.58 3.27
CA ALA A 59 -7.25 -19.22 3.01
C ALA A 59 -7.16 -20.60 3.68
N PHE A 60 -7.63 -20.73 4.92
CA PHE A 60 -7.60 -21.98 5.67
C PHE A 60 -8.49 -23.04 5.03
N LYS A 61 -9.66 -22.64 4.51
CA LYS A 61 -10.54 -23.52 3.72
C LYS A 61 -9.88 -23.93 2.41
N ALA A 62 -9.31 -22.96 1.67
CA ALA A 62 -8.67 -23.21 0.38
C ALA A 62 -7.43 -24.12 0.47
N LEU A 63 -6.62 -23.95 1.51
CA LEU A 63 -5.40 -24.71 1.78
C LEU A 63 -5.62 -25.94 2.67
N ASN A 64 -6.89 -26.27 2.97
CA ASN A 64 -7.31 -27.36 3.85
C ASN A 64 -6.48 -27.44 5.16
N VAL A 65 -6.34 -26.30 5.86
CA VAL A 65 -5.50 -26.18 7.05
C VAL A 65 -6.12 -26.95 8.21
N HIS A 66 -5.36 -27.90 8.76
CA HIS A 66 -5.80 -28.70 9.88
C HIS A 66 -5.41 -28.07 11.23
N LYS A 67 -6.23 -28.27 12.27
CA LYS A 67 -5.99 -27.70 13.62
C LYS A 67 -4.72 -28.21 14.31
N SER A 68 -4.22 -29.37 13.86
CA SER A 68 -2.94 -29.92 14.34
C SER A 68 -1.72 -29.19 13.76
N GLU A 69 -1.92 -28.33 12.77
CA GLU A 69 -0.83 -27.56 12.19
C GLU A 69 -0.56 -26.30 13.01
N THR A 70 0.71 -26.05 13.27
CA THR A 70 1.13 -24.80 13.90
C THR A 70 1.03 -23.64 12.91
N VAL A 71 0.43 -22.54 13.36
CA VAL A 71 0.31 -21.27 12.62
C VAL A 71 1.31 -20.27 13.17
N GLU A 72 2.23 -19.82 12.32
CA GLU A 72 3.20 -18.77 12.59
C GLU A 72 2.68 -17.45 12.06
N ILE A 73 2.63 -16.44 12.93
CA ILE A 73 2.09 -15.12 12.56
C ILE A 73 3.16 -14.07 12.75
N CYS A 74 3.27 -13.15 11.79
CA CYS A 74 4.08 -11.95 11.95
C CYS A 74 3.67 -11.14 13.19
N ARG A 75 4.62 -10.38 13.75
CA ARG A 75 4.41 -9.55 14.95
C ARG A 75 3.60 -8.28 14.68
N GLY A 76 3.23 -8.04 13.41
CA GLY A 76 2.47 -6.87 12.98
C GLY A 76 1.12 -6.72 13.68
N TYR A 77 0.66 -5.48 13.82
CA TYR A 77 -0.62 -5.16 14.47
C TYR A 77 -1.83 -5.66 13.66
N MET A 78 -1.65 -5.95 12.36
CA MET A 78 -2.71 -6.43 11.46
C MET A 78 -3.38 -7.72 11.96
N PHE A 79 -2.68 -8.51 12.78
CA PHE A 79 -3.17 -9.80 13.25
C PHE A 79 -3.81 -9.74 14.64
N GLU A 80 -4.15 -8.56 15.14
CA GLU A 80 -4.72 -8.41 16.49
C GLU A 80 -5.99 -9.26 16.66
N LYS A 81 -6.99 -9.11 15.77
CA LYS A 81 -8.24 -9.88 15.82
C LYS A 81 -8.08 -11.35 15.40
N LEU A 82 -7.20 -11.61 14.44
CA LEU A 82 -6.92 -12.98 13.97
C LEU A 82 -6.50 -13.92 15.10
N ARG A 83 -5.66 -13.43 16.02
CA ARG A 83 -5.20 -14.22 17.18
C ARG A 83 -6.37 -14.72 18.04
N HIS A 84 -7.33 -13.85 18.32
CA HIS A 84 -8.54 -14.21 19.06
C HIS A 84 -9.41 -15.22 18.30
N TRP A 85 -9.51 -15.07 16.98
CA TRP A 85 -10.24 -16.03 16.15
C TRP A 85 -9.54 -17.41 16.13
N LEU A 86 -8.21 -17.45 16.05
CA LEU A 86 -7.45 -18.70 16.11
C LEU A 86 -7.63 -19.41 17.45
N ASP A 87 -7.56 -18.67 18.57
CA ASP A 87 -7.83 -19.21 19.91
C ASP A 87 -9.24 -19.79 20.00
N ALA A 88 -10.26 -19.02 19.57
CA ALA A 88 -11.66 -19.44 19.62
C ALA A 88 -11.95 -20.68 18.74
N ASN A 89 -11.19 -20.86 17.66
CA ASN A 89 -11.33 -22.01 16.75
C ASN A 89 -10.38 -23.18 17.09
N GLY A 90 -9.56 -23.05 18.14
CA GLY A 90 -8.69 -24.14 18.62
C GLY A 90 -7.49 -24.42 17.72
N TYR A 91 -6.96 -23.41 17.04
CA TYR A 91 -5.70 -23.52 16.30
C TYR A 91 -4.50 -23.31 17.22
N CYS A 92 -3.43 -24.08 17.00
CA CYS A 92 -2.15 -23.83 17.65
C CYS A 92 -1.40 -22.73 16.91
N TRP A 93 -1.08 -21.61 17.56
CA TRP A 93 -0.40 -20.49 16.90
C TRP A 93 0.60 -19.78 17.82
N TYR A 94 1.58 -19.10 17.22
CA TYR A 94 2.50 -18.22 17.94
C TYR A 94 3.00 -17.08 17.07
N ARG A 95 3.52 -16.02 17.71
CA ARG A 95 4.11 -14.87 17.00
C ARG A 95 5.58 -15.10 16.74
N THR A 96 6.01 -14.88 15.52
CA THR A 96 7.43 -14.95 15.14
C THR A 96 7.81 -13.80 14.22
N HIS A 97 9.10 -13.60 14.05
CA HIS A 97 9.60 -12.76 12.97
C HIS A 97 9.50 -13.60 11.69
N ILE A 98 8.51 -13.30 10.86
CA ILE A 98 8.39 -13.94 9.56
C ILE A 98 9.48 -13.39 8.64
N SER A 99 10.19 -14.28 7.98
CA SER A 99 11.25 -13.94 7.03
C SER A 99 11.36 -15.02 5.96
N GLY A 100 12.07 -14.71 4.88
CA GLY A 100 12.25 -15.64 3.77
C GLY A 100 11.06 -15.61 2.81
N ARG A 101 10.69 -16.79 2.30
CA ARG A 101 9.87 -16.89 1.08
C ARG A 101 8.47 -16.26 1.18
N ILE A 102 7.78 -16.40 2.31
CA ILE A 102 6.47 -15.76 2.50
C ILE A 102 6.58 -14.23 2.47
N GLN A 103 7.61 -13.66 3.12
CA GLN A 103 7.85 -12.21 3.13
C GLN A 103 8.11 -11.70 1.72
N GLU A 104 8.98 -12.38 0.95
CA GLU A 104 9.28 -12.03 -0.44
C GLU A 104 8.02 -12.06 -1.31
N ILE A 105 7.18 -13.07 -1.14
CA ILE A 105 5.98 -13.26 -1.95
C ILE A 105 4.89 -12.25 -1.59
N VAL A 106 4.67 -11.95 -0.32
CA VAL A 106 3.66 -10.96 0.09
C VAL A 106 4.09 -9.54 -0.32
N GLU A 107 5.38 -9.21 -0.18
CA GLU A 107 5.93 -7.92 -0.65
C GLU A 107 5.84 -7.78 -2.17
N GLN A 108 6.18 -8.83 -2.93
CA GLN A 108 6.07 -8.84 -4.39
C GLN A 108 4.61 -8.71 -4.85
N ASN A 109 3.67 -9.43 -4.23
CA ASN A 109 2.24 -9.32 -4.56
C ASN A 109 1.69 -7.93 -4.25
N PHE A 110 2.09 -7.32 -3.13
CA PHE A 110 1.73 -5.94 -2.82
C PHE A 110 2.31 -4.95 -3.84
N MET A 111 3.55 -5.13 -4.28
CA MET A 111 4.16 -4.32 -5.34
C MET A 111 3.39 -4.45 -6.66
N LEU A 112 3.08 -5.67 -7.11
CA LEU A 112 2.31 -5.89 -8.33
C LEU A 112 0.90 -5.29 -8.23
N TYR A 113 0.24 -5.43 -7.09
CA TYR A 113 -1.04 -4.78 -6.80
C TYR A 113 -0.95 -3.26 -6.93
N THR A 114 0.01 -2.62 -6.28
CA THR A 114 0.17 -1.16 -6.35
C THR A 114 0.59 -0.65 -7.73
N MET A 115 1.34 -1.45 -8.51
CA MET A 115 1.59 -1.17 -9.92
C MET A 115 0.31 -1.20 -10.75
N ARG A 116 -0.61 -2.15 -10.49
CA ARG A 116 -1.93 -2.20 -11.15
C ARG A 116 -2.80 -0.97 -10.83
N LEU A 117 -2.63 -0.36 -9.66
CA LEU A 117 -3.24 0.94 -9.31
C LEU A 117 -2.63 2.13 -10.09
N GLY A 118 -1.56 1.91 -10.85
CA GLY A 118 -0.87 2.92 -11.65
C GLY A 118 0.31 3.59 -10.95
N VAL A 119 0.76 3.09 -9.79
CA VAL A 119 1.97 3.59 -9.14
C VAL A 119 3.20 3.08 -9.91
N PRO A 120 4.11 3.97 -10.36
CA PRO A 120 5.31 3.52 -11.07
C PRO A 120 6.19 2.62 -10.20
N GLU A 121 6.79 1.58 -10.77
CA GLU A 121 7.70 0.67 -10.04
C GLU A 121 8.83 1.45 -9.34
N ALA A 122 9.37 2.47 -10.00
CA ALA A 122 10.38 3.35 -9.43
C ALA A 122 9.92 4.09 -8.16
N TYR A 123 8.61 4.21 -7.93
CA TYR A 123 8.01 4.77 -6.72
C TYR A 123 7.85 3.74 -5.59
N LEU A 124 7.73 2.47 -5.95
CA LEU A 124 7.52 1.36 -5.03
C LEU A 124 8.80 0.78 -4.44
N LYS A 125 9.94 0.90 -5.14
CA LYS A 125 11.25 0.46 -4.60
C LYS A 125 11.48 1.07 -3.21
N TYR A 126 11.70 0.18 -2.24
CA TYR A 126 11.70 0.49 -0.83
C TYR A 126 12.70 1.61 -0.52
N THR A 127 12.16 2.70 0.03
CA THR A 127 12.94 3.76 0.68
C THR A 127 12.46 3.80 2.11
N LYS A 128 13.37 3.95 3.10
CA LYS A 128 12.98 4.02 4.51
C LYS A 128 11.81 5.01 4.71
N TYR A 129 10.81 4.64 5.52
CA TYR A 129 9.83 5.60 6.03
C TYR A 129 10.58 6.74 6.74
N PRO A 130 10.21 8.04 6.61
CA PRO A 130 9.02 8.62 5.98
C PRO A 130 9.15 8.93 4.47
N PHE A 131 10.30 8.69 3.85
CA PHE A 131 10.55 9.09 2.46
C PHE A 131 9.57 8.45 1.47
N HIS A 132 9.18 7.20 1.74
CA HIS A 132 8.21 6.47 0.91
C HIS A 132 6.82 7.15 0.90
N PHE A 133 6.35 7.63 2.05
CA PHE A 133 5.06 8.33 2.17
C PHE A 133 5.03 9.58 1.28
N HIS A 134 6.03 10.45 1.40
CA HIS A 134 6.08 11.69 0.62
C HIS A 134 6.29 11.45 -0.88
N LYS A 135 6.94 10.34 -1.24
CA LYS A 135 7.08 9.91 -2.62
C LYS A 135 5.72 9.51 -3.20
N LEU A 136 4.94 8.71 -2.49
CA LEU A 136 3.57 8.36 -2.89
C LEU A 136 2.66 9.60 -2.91
N LEU A 137 2.82 10.52 -1.94
CA LEU A 137 2.06 11.77 -1.89
C LEU A 137 2.22 12.61 -3.17
N ARG A 138 3.43 12.69 -3.72
CA ARG A 138 3.69 13.35 -5.01
C ARG A 138 2.92 12.69 -6.17
N TRP A 139 2.86 11.36 -6.19
CA TRP A 139 2.07 10.63 -7.20
C TRP A 139 0.58 10.87 -7.02
N VAL A 140 0.06 10.87 -5.79
CA VAL A 140 -1.35 11.19 -5.53
C VAL A 140 -1.67 12.63 -5.98
N PHE A 141 -0.85 13.61 -5.60
CA PHE A 141 -1.09 15.02 -5.93
C PHE A 141 -0.98 15.35 -7.41
N ALA A 142 -0.24 14.56 -8.18
CA ALA A 142 -0.19 14.66 -9.63
C ALA A 142 -1.57 14.46 -10.28
N ASP A 143 -2.49 13.74 -9.64
CA ASP A 143 -3.85 13.48 -10.12
C ASP A 143 -4.83 13.22 -8.96
N TYR A 144 -4.92 14.20 -8.06
CA TYR A 144 -5.54 14.03 -6.73
C TYR A 144 -6.97 13.50 -6.78
N ASN A 145 -7.82 14.08 -7.65
CA ASN A 145 -9.24 13.73 -7.71
C ASN A 145 -9.45 12.25 -8.06
N ASN A 146 -8.58 11.68 -8.90
CA ASN A 146 -8.65 10.27 -9.32
C ASN A 146 -7.92 9.31 -8.39
N ARG A 147 -6.93 9.80 -7.61
CA ARG A 147 -6.02 8.95 -6.82
C ARG A 147 -6.29 8.94 -5.33
N ILE A 148 -6.98 9.95 -4.79
CA ILE A 148 -7.22 10.03 -3.34
C ILE A 148 -8.13 8.89 -2.84
N SER A 149 -9.05 8.40 -3.68
CA SER A 149 -9.89 7.23 -3.40
C SER A 149 -9.07 5.94 -3.26
N LEU A 150 -7.87 5.89 -3.84
CA LEU A 150 -6.94 4.77 -3.73
C LEU A 150 -6.06 4.84 -2.48
N CYS A 151 -6.32 5.76 -1.54
CA CYS A 151 -5.47 6.03 -0.40
C CYS A 151 -6.14 5.71 0.94
N LYS A 152 -5.31 5.40 1.95
CA LYS A 152 -5.73 5.14 3.33
C LYS A 152 -6.03 6.45 4.07
N THR A 153 -7.17 7.07 3.77
CA THR A 153 -7.54 8.41 4.27
C THR A 153 -7.89 8.46 5.76
N GLY A 154 -8.19 7.33 6.39
CA GLY A 154 -8.36 7.21 7.84
C GLY A 154 -7.04 7.07 8.61
N TRP A 155 -5.93 6.87 7.92
CA TRP A 155 -4.62 6.66 8.54
C TRP A 155 -4.07 7.97 9.13
N GLN A 156 -3.57 7.92 10.38
CA GLN A 156 -3.09 9.11 11.10
C GLN A 156 -1.98 9.87 10.38
N SER A 157 -1.13 9.16 9.62
CA SER A 157 -0.09 9.79 8.82
C SER A 157 -0.66 10.72 7.76
N TRP A 158 -1.82 10.40 7.17
CA TRP A 158 -2.52 11.27 6.21
C TRP A 158 -3.15 12.49 6.86
N ALA A 159 -3.71 12.35 8.08
CA ALA A 159 -4.42 13.44 8.76
C ALA A 159 -3.59 14.74 8.89
N LYS A 160 -2.25 14.63 8.97
CA LYS A 160 -1.33 15.78 9.04
C LYS A 160 -1.20 16.55 7.72
N TYR A 161 -1.52 15.92 6.60
CA TYR A 161 -1.32 16.43 5.25
C TYR A 161 -2.63 16.60 4.49
N GLU A 162 -3.75 16.29 5.13
CA GLU A 162 -5.08 16.55 4.61
C GLU A 162 -5.29 18.05 4.43
N GLY A 163 -5.83 18.45 3.29
CA GLY A 163 -6.10 19.86 2.99
C GLY A 163 -4.89 20.69 2.53
N ILE A 164 -3.71 20.08 2.34
CA ILE A 164 -2.57 20.79 1.74
C ILE A 164 -2.97 21.42 0.41
N GLN A 165 -2.79 22.73 0.33
CA GLN A 165 -2.96 23.48 -0.90
C GLN A 165 -1.75 23.26 -1.81
N ARG A 166 -2.03 23.17 -3.11
CA ARG A 166 -1.02 22.98 -4.15
C ARG A 166 -1.03 24.22 -5.00
N GLU A 167 0.10 24.90 -5.07
CA GLU A 167 0.26 26.00 -6.00
C GLU A 167 0.66 25.45 -7.36
N VAL A 168 0.07 26.02 -8.41
CA VAL A 168 0.33 25.62 -9.79
C VAL A 168 1.11 26.72 -10.46
N HIS A 169 2.26 26.36 -11.04
CA HIS A 169 3.14 27.27 -11.74
C HIS A 169 3.33 26.79 -13.19
N ASP A 170 3.39 27.73 -14.13
CA ASP A 170 3.83 27.46 -15.50
C ASP A 170 5.36 27.62 -15.60
N ASP A 171 6.03 26.69 -16.28
CA ASP A 171 7.46 26.78 -16.55
C ASP A 171 7.81 26.04 -17.86
N VAL A 172 9.09 26.03 -18.20
CA VAL A 172 9.68 25.26 -19.30
C VAL A 172 10.64 24.22 -18.72
N MET A 173 10.52 22.96 -19.16
CA MET A 173 11.36 21.88 -18.65
C MET A 173 12.84 22.09 -19.02
N LYS A 174 13.67 22.40 -18.02
CA LYS A 174 15.12 22.62 -18.20
C LYS A 174 15.94 21.33 -18.21
N TYR A 175 15.42 20.27 -17.59
CA TYR A 175 16.12 19.00 -17.38
C TYR A 175 15.69 17.93 -18.39
N SER A 176 16.59 17.00 -18.71
CA SER A 176 16.27 15.76 -19.40
C SER A 176 15.86 14.67 -18.41
N HIS A 177 15.26 13.58 -18.90
CA HIS A 177 14.89 12.39 -18.10
C HIS A 177 13.85 12.61 -16.98
N ILE A 178 13.04 13.66 -17.09
CA ILE A 178 11.89 13.86 -16.20
C ILE A 178 10.65 13.18 -16.80
N PHE A 179 9.85 12.56 -15.94
CA PHE A 179 8.58 11.93 -16.31
C PHE A 179 7.41 12.72 -15.70
N CYS A 180 6.31 12.80 -16.45
CA CYS A 180 5.07 13.35 -15.95
C CYS A 180 4.45 12.37 -14.95
N LEU A 181 4.24 12.80 -13.71
CA LEU A 181 3.70 11.91 -12.67
C LEU A 181 2.21 11.59 -12.83
N LYS A 182 1.50 12.31 -13.70
CA LYS A 182 0.12 11.96 -14.05
C LYS A 182 0.06 10.86 -15.11
N CYS A 183 0.65 11.07 -16.29
CA CYS A 183 0.53 10.12 -17.41
C CYS A 183 1.69 9.11 -17.53
N GLY A 184 2.75 9.24 -16.74
CA GLY A 184 3.94 8.36 -16.76
C GLY A 184 4.88 8.57 -17.95
N LYS A 185 4.53 9.41 -18.93
CA LYS A 185 5.34 9.65 -20.14
C LYS A 185 6.47 10.66 -19.89
N HIS A 186 7.52 10.56 -20.68
CA HIS A 186 8.67 11.46 -20.64
C HIS A 186 8.27 12.92 -20.97
N ILE A 187 8.87 13.87 -20.27
CA ILE A 187 8.75 15.31 -20.52
C ILE A 187 9.98 15.75 -21.32
N ARG A 188 9.75 16.22 -22.54
CA ARG A 188 10.81 16.72 -23.42
C ARG A 188 11.41 18.00 -22.83
N LYS A 189 12.74 18.09 -22.81
CA LYS A 189 13.45 19.34 -22.48
C LYS A 189 12.99 20.46 -23.44
N GLY A 190 12.79 21.66 -22.91
CA GLY A 190 12.26 22.81 -23.64
C GLY A 190 10.74 22.83 -23.83
N SER A 191 10.01 21.80 -23.40
CA SER A 191 8.54 21.80 -23.45
C SER A 191 7.93 22.62 -22.30
N ARG A 192 6.76 23.22 -22.56
CA ARG A 192 5.92 23.85 -21.53
C ARG A 192 5.42 22.79 -20.56
N ILE A 193 5.45 23.10 -19.28
CA ILE A 193 5.04 22.21 -18.19
C ILE A 193 4.21 22.95 -17.16
N LYS A 194 3.50 22.16 -16.34
CA LYS A 194 2.91 22.62 -15.09
C LYS A 194 3.69 22.02 -13.93
N ILE A 195 4.02 22.86 -12.96
CA ILE A 195 4.69 22.46 -11.73
C ILE A 195 3.70 22.60 -10.58
N LEU A 196 3.38 21.51 -9.90
CA LEU A 196 2.66 21.58 -8.62
C LEU A 196 3.68 21.70 -7.50
N ARG A 197 3.57 22.78 -6.72
CA ARG A 197 4.36 23.04 -5.53
C ARG A 197 3.49 22.84 -4.29
N PHE A 198 4.00 22.11 -3.31
CA PHE A 198 3.35 21.98 -2.01
C PHE A 198 4.38 21.72 -0.90
N VAL A 199 4.01 22.03 0.34
CA VAL A 199 4.86 21.81 1.50
C VAL A 199 4.23 20.73 2.37
N SER A 200 5.01 19.69 2.70
CA SER A 200 4.63 18.69 3.71
C SER A 200 5.57 18.81 4.92
N ASN A 201 6.56 17.92 5.07
CA ASN A 201 7.69 18.16 5.98
C ASN A 201 8.79 19.02 5.34
N LYS A 202 8.80 19.12 4.01
CA LYS A 202 9.64 19.99 3.20
C LYS A 202 8.90 20.38 1.93
N GLU A 203 9.52 21.23 1.12
CA GLU A 203 8.99 21.60 -0.18
C GLU A 203 9.10 20.44 -1.18
N HIS A 204 8.04 20.27 -1.97
CA HIS A 204 7.94 19.25 -3.00
C HIS A 204 7.47 19.87 -4.32
N PHE A 205 8.04 19.33 -5.41
CA PHE A 205 7.69 19.68 -6.77
C PHE A 205 7.23 18.43 -7.54
N VAL A 206 6.14 18.60 -8.29
CA VAL A 206 5.57 17.60 -9.18
C VAL A 206 5.50 18.19 -10.58
N TYR A 207 6.16 17.53 -11.52
CA TYR A 207 6.24 17.99 -12.91
C TYR A 207 5.21 17.26 -13.77
N LEU A 208 4.42 18.02 -14.51
CA LEU A 208 3.37 17.53 -15.39
C LEU A 208 3.53 18.13 -16.80
N HIS A 209 3.14 17.41 -17.84
CA HIS A 209 2.86 18.05 -19.13
C HIS A 209 1.74 19.07 -18.95
N SER A 210 1.80 20.23 -19.63
CA SER A 210 0.76 21.26 -19.51
C SER A 210 -0.65 20.70 -19.72
N LYS A 211 -0.83 19.87 -20.76
CA LYS A 211 -2.12 19.21 -21.08
C LYS A 211 -2.59 18.24 -20.00
N CYS A 212 -1.70 17.65 -19.20
CA CYS A 212 -2.11 16.71 -18.15
C CYS A 212 -2.75 17.41 -16.96
N HIS A 213 -2.43 18.68 -16.71
CA HIS A 213 -3.06 19.42 -15.62
C HIS A 213 -4.47 19.91 -15.97
N GLU A 214 -4.71 20.18 -17.25
CA GLU A 214 -5.98 20.72 -17.77
C GLU A 214 -7.09 19.66 -17.89
N CYS A 215 -6.73 18.37 -17.86
CA CYS A 215 -7.64 17.22 -17.96
C CYS A 215 -8.04 16.64 -16.60
#